data_AF-A0A2U2RWA9-F1
#
_entry.id   AF-A0A2U2RWA9-F1
#
_cell.length_a   1.000
_cell.length_b   1.000
_cell.length_c   1.000
_cell.angle_alpha   90.00
_cell.angle_beta   90.00
_cell.angle_gamma   90.00
#
_symmetry.space_group_name_H-M   'P 1'
#
loop_
_entity.id
_entity.type
_entity.pdbx_description
1 polymer ?
#
loop_
_entity_poly.entity_id
_entity_poly.type
_entity_poly.pdbx_seq_one_letter_code
_entity_poly.pdbx_strand_id
1 'polypeptide(L)'
;MTGGEDTDDWKHMFYWSFYELNNGKVIVLNDTEYWENDKLIEKDFSCTYGSSELKSGEIIKYEFGNANPNDANAMSKEFFDYFESKPPVKDLKFLDYPSKDEENCVLEFYKKHIIDRKDQKTSTVHLNE
;
A
#
# COMPACT_ATOMS: atom_id res chain seq x y z
N MET A 1 -27.66 6.60 -29.58
CA MET A 1 -28.39 6.34 -28.33
C MET A 1 -28.06 7.49 -27.40
N THR A 2 -29.09 8.12 -26.84
CA THR A 2 -28.96 9.27 -25.93
C THR A 2 -28.21 8.83 -24.68
N GLY A 3 -27.03 9.43 -24.46
CA GLY A 3 -26.30 9.30 -23.20
C GLY A 3 -27.15 9.91 -22.10
N GLY A 4 -27.62 9.06 -21.18
CA GLY A 4 -28.08 9.53 -19.88
C GLY A 4 -26.87 10.04 -19.12
N GLU A 5 -27.03 11.18 -18.47
CA GLU A 5 -26.09 11.62 -17.44
C GLU A 5 -26.15 10.59 -16.31
N ASP A 6 -25.19 9.67 -16.27
CA ASP A 6 -24.98 8.80 -15.12
C ASP A 6 -24.42 9.69 -14.00
N THR A 7 -25.29 10.14 -13.09
CA THR A 7 -24.94 10.87 -11.86
C THR A 7 -24.47 9.92 -10.75
N ASP A 8 -23.72 8.89 -11.12
CA ASP A 8 -23.19 7.92 -10.19
C ASP A 8 -21.84 8.44 -9.68
N ASP A 9 -21.89 9.29 -8.65
CA ASP A 9 -20.74 9.92 -7.99
C ASP A 9 -19.98 8.90 -7.12
N TRP A 10 -19.39 7.89 -7.76
CA TRP A 10 -18.48 6.94 -7.12
C TRP A 10 -17.07 7.52 -7.03
N LYS A 11 -16.46 7.41 -5.85
CA LYS A 11 -15.06 7.76 -5.61
C LYS A 11 -14.35 6.60 -4.94
N HIS A 12 -13.15 6.29 -5.44
CA HIS A 12 -12.27 5.30 -4.84
C HIS A 12 -11.02 6.00 -4.32
N MET A 13 -10.74 5.84 -3.02
CA MET A 13 -9.52 6.34 -2.41
C MET A 13 -8.61 5.17 -2.11
N PHE A 14 -7.34 5.32 -2.42
CA PHE A 14 -6.33 4.28 -2.21
C PHE A 14 -5.18 4.84 -1.39
N TYR A 15 -4.86 4.17 -0.28
CA TYR A 15 -3.77 4.57 0.61
C TYR A 15 -2.78 3.42 0.75
N TRP A 16 -1.57 3.62 0.24
CA TRP A 16 -0.47 2.67 0.40
C TRP A 16 0.38 3.04 1.61
N SER A 17 0.68 2.04 2.44
CA SER A 17 1.56 2.15 3.60
C SER A 17 2.55 0.99 3.61
N PHE A 18 3.78 1.26 4.04
CA PHE A 18 4.90 0.32 4.00
C PHE A 18 5.44 0.11 5.41
N TYR A 19 5.62 -1.15 5.81
CA TYR A 19 6.03 -1.54 7.16
C TYR A 19 7.17 -2.54 7.09
N GLU A 20 8.30 -2.23 7.72
CA GLU A 20 9.36 -3.20 7.96
C GLU A 20 9.11 -3.92 9.29
N LEU A 21 9.07 -5.24 9.24
CA LEU A 21 8.94 -6.09 10.42
C LEU A 21 10.32 -6.40 11.01
N ASN A 22 10.38 -6.82 12.28
CA ASN A 22 11.62 -7.18 12.96
C ASN A 22 12.40 -8.34 12.29
N ASN A 23 11.76 -9.11 11.42
CA ASN A 23 12.41 -10.16 10.61
C ASN A 23 12.98 -9.62 9.27
N GLY A 24 12.97 -8.31 9.04
CA GLY A 24 13.46 -7.64 7.85
C GLY A 24 12.54 -7.75 6.63
N LYS A 25 11.35 -8.35 6.76
CA LYS A 25 10.36 -8.36 5.68
C LYS A 25 9.62 -7.04 5.65
N VAL A 26 9.41 -6.53 4.44
CA VAL A 26 8.51 -5.39 4.21
C VAL A 26 7.13 -5.87 3.84
N ILE A 27 6.11 -5.38 4.53
CA ILE A 27 4.70 -5.54 4.21
C ILE A 27 4.18 -4.24 3.60
N VAL A 28 3.47 -4.38 2.49
CA VAL A 28 2.76 -3.28 1.83
C VAL A 28 1.28 -3.45 2.09
N LEU A 29 0.71 -2.52 2.85
CA LEU A 29 -0.72 -2.42 3.13
C LEU A 29 -1.36 -1.47 2.13
N ASN A 30 -2.47 -1.88 1.53
CA ASN A 30 -3.36 -1.02 0.76
C ASN A 30 -4.71 -0.93 1.47
N ASP A 31 -5.07 0.28 1.94
CA ASP A 31 -6.41 0.65 2.44
C ASP A 31 -7.19 1.25 1.27
N THR A 32 -8.25 0.58 0.85
CA THR A 32 -9.13 1.02 -0.24
C THR A 32 -10.48 1.43 0.32
N GLU A 33 -10.89 2.67 0.04
CA GLU A 33 -12.19 3.20 0.43
C GLU A 33 -13.09 3.39 -0.79
N TYR A 34 -14.33 2.92 -0.66
CA TYR A 34 -15.38 3.04 -1.66
C TYR A 34 -16.41 4.05 -1.16
N TRP A 35 -16.60 5.12 -1.92
CA TRP A 35 -17.51 6.22 -1.58
C TRP A 35 -18.56 6.38 -2.67
N GLU A 36 -19.79 6.67 -2.25
CA GLU A 36 -20.92 6.98 -3.12
C GLU A 36 -21.62 8.21 -2.54
N ASN A 37 -21.81 9.26 -3.34
CA ASN A 37 -22.45 10.51 -2.90
C ASN A 37 -21.82 11.10 -1.61
N ASP A 38 -20.48 11.14 -1.57
CA ASP A 38 -19.66 11.59 -0.42
C ASP A 38 -19.88 10.81 0.90
N LYS A 39 -20.48 9.62 0.83
CA LYS A 39 -20.62 8.69 1.95
C LYS A 39 -19.71 7.48 1.76
N LEU A 40 -18.90 7.17 2.77
CA LEU A 40 -18.12 5.93 2.82
C LEU A 40 -19.07 4.73 2.89
N ILE A 41 -18.98 3.84 1.91
CA ILE A 41 -19.81 2.63 1.79
C ILE A 41 -19.05 1.42 2.31
N GLU A 42 -17.80 1.27 1.87
CA GLU A 42 -16.99 0.10 2.17
C GLU A 42 -15.51 0.47 2.33
N LYS A 43 -14.81 -0.32 3.13
CA LYS A 43 -13.36 -0.27 3.28
C LYS A 43 -12.79 -1.68 3.17
N ASP A 44 -11.78 -1.84 2.33
CA ASP A 44 -11.03 -3.08 2.18
C ASP A 44 -9.55 -2.89 2.52
N PHE A 45 -8.93 -3.95 3.02
CA PHE A 45 -7.52 -3.98 3.36
C PHE A 45 -6.84 -5.18 2.73
N SER A 46 -5.77 -4.93 1.98
CA SER A 46 -4.93 -6.00 1.43
C SER A 46 -3.48 -5.81 1.83
N CYS A 47 -2.80 -6.92 2.13
CA CYS A 47 -1.39 -6.95 2.47
C CYS A 47 -0.63 -7.78 1.42
N THR A 48 0.52 -7.27 0.99
CA THR A 48 1.44 -7.99 0.11
C THR A 48 2.86 -7.87 0.62
N TYR A 49 3.76 -8.76 0.21
CA TYR A 49 5.17 -8.55 0.45
C TYR A 49 5.71 -7.44 -0.45
N GLY A 50 6.57 -6.61 0.13
CA GLY A 50 7.39 -5.64 -0.60
C GLY A 50 8.44 -6.29 -1.50
N SER A 51 8.60 -7.62 -1.42
CA SER A 51 9.56 -8.38 -2.23
C SER A 51 8.89 -9.45 -3.09
N SER A 52 9.58 -9.88 -4.15
CA SER A 52 9.13 -10.92 -5.06
C SER A 52 10.32 -11.65 -5.67
N GLU A 53 10.26 -12.99 -5.74
CA GLU A 53 11.26 -13.82 -6.40
C GLU A 53 10.78 -14.16 -7.82
N LEU A 54 11.61 -13.87 -8.83
CA LEU A 54 11.35 -14.19 -10.23
C LEU A 54 11.73 -15.65 -10.54
N LYS A 55 11.18 -16.20 -11.63
CA LYS A 55 11.57 -17.52 -12.15
C LYS A 55 13.07 -17.65 -12.47
N SER A 56 13.74 -16.52 -12.72
CA SER A 56 15.20 -16.44 -12.90
C SER A 56 15.99 -16.65 -11.60
N GLY A 57 15.35 -16.57 -10.43
CA GLY A 57 15.98 -16.53 -9.11
C GLY A 57 16.37 -15.11 -8.65
N GLU A 58 16.15 -14.08 -9.48
CA GLU A 58 16.30 -12.68 -9.07
C GLU A 58 15.25 -12.30 -8.03
N ILE A 59 15.65 -11.55 -7.00
CA ILE A 59 14.75 -11.05 -5.97
C ILE A 59 14.63 -9.54 -6.11
N ILE A 60 13.43 -9.08 -6.44
CA ILE A 60 13.07 -7.66 -6.42
C ILE A 60 12.59 -7.35 -5.01
N LYS A 61 13.15 -6.31 -4.38
CA LYS A 61 12.78 -5.87 -3.04
C LYS A 61 12.48 -4.38 -3.06
N TYR A 62 11.42 -3.98 -2.38
CA TYR A 62 11.25 -2.60 -1.99
C TYR A 62 12.24 -2.24 -0.90
N GLU A 63 12.93 -1.13 -1.09
CA GLU A 63 13.78 -0.49 -0.10
C GLU A 63 13.19 0.90 0.17
N PHE A 64 13.10 1.30 1.44
CA PHE A 64 12.62 2.63 1.79
C PHE A 64 13.55 3.68 1.22
N GLY A 65 12.99 4.65 0.50
CA GLY A 65 13.76 5.79 0.03
C GLY A 65 13.88 6.89 1.08
N ASN A 66 14.31 8.05 0.61
CA ASN A 66 14.56 9.23 1.44
C ASN A 66 13.64 10.40 1.06
N ALA A 67 12.50 10.13 0.41
CA ALA A 67 11.57 11.18 0.02
C ALA A 67 11.09 11.97 1.24
N ASN A 68 11.15 13.30 1.12
CA ASN A 68 10.61 14.18 2.15
C ASN A 68 9.07 14.11 2.09
N PRO A 69 8.36 13.84 3.19
CA PRO A 69 6.89 13.78 3.20
C PRO A 69 6.19 15.05 2.70
N ASN A 70 6.85 16.21 2.89
CA ASN A 70 6.32 17.49 2.44
C ASN A 70 6.55 17.72 0.93
N ASP A 71 7.47 17.00 0.31
CA ASP A 71 7.71 17.02 -1.12
C ASP A 71 6.85 15.96 -1.81
N ALA A 72 5.69 16.39 -2.30
CA ALA A 72 4.75 15.51 -2.99
C ALA A 72 5.36 14.87 -4.25
N ASN A 73 6.24 15.57 -4.96
CA ASN A 73 6.86 15.03 -6.17
C ASN A 73 7.85 13.91 -5.84
N ALA A 74 8.66 14.09 -4.79
CA ALA A 74 9.58 13.05 -4.32
C ALA A 74 8.81 11.81 -3.82
N MET A 75 7.76 12.00 -3.02
CA MET A 75 6.92 10.91 -2.52
C MET A 75 6.21 10.16 -3.68
N SER A 76 5.63 10.90 -4.62
CA SER A 76 5.01 10.29 -5.80
C SER A 76 6.04 9.52 -6.62
N LYS A 77 7.24 10.07 -6.84
CA LYS A 77 8.28 9.37 -7.58
C LYS A 77 8.66 8.06 -6.90
N GLU A 78 8.92 8.07 -5.59
CA GLU A 78 9.29 6.87 -4.84
C GLU A 78 8.19 5.80 -4.90
N PHE A 79 6.92 6.21 -4.76
CA PHE A 79 5.79 5.31 -4.91
C PHE A 79 5.68 4.71 -6.32
N PHE A 80 5.79 5.53 -7.36
CA PHE A 80 5.66 5.04 -8.75
C PHE A 80 6.86 4.20 -9.17
N ASP A 81 8.08 4.53 -8.75
CA ASP A 81 9.26 3.68 -8.94
C ASP A 81 9.01 2.29 -8.34
N TYR A 82 8.45 2.22 -7.12
CA TYR A 82 8.02 0.95 -6.51
C TYR A 82 6.92 0.25 -7.32
N PHE A 83 5.85 0.96 -7.67
CA PHE A 83 4.68 0.38 -8.33
C PHE A 83 5.04 -0.19 -9.71
N GLU A 84 5.83 0.55 -10.49
CA GLU A 84 6.30 0.15 -11.81
C GLU A 84 7.38 -0.94 -11.74
N SER A 85 8.12 -1.06 -10.63
CA SER A 85 9.09 -2.15 -10.45
C SER A 85 8.44 -3.52 -10.27
N LYS A 86 7.13 -3.59 -10.00
CA LYS A 86 6.45 -4.86 -9.74
C LYS A 86 6.41 -5.75 -10.99
N PRO A 87 6.96 -6.97 -10.92
CA PRO A 87 6.91 -7.88 -12.04
C PRO A 87 5.47 -8.39 -12.25
N PRO A 88 5.10 -8.75 -13.49
CA PRO A 88 3.81 -9.37 -13.72
C PRO A 88 3.77 -10.77 -13.12
N VAL A 89 2.60 -11.21 -12.65
CA VAL A 89 2.41 -12.49 -11.93
C VAL A 89 2.98 -13.70 -12.70
N LYS A 90 2.91 -13.67 -14.03
CA LYS A 90 3.45 -14.74 -14.90
C LYS A 90 4.97 -14.94 -14.78
N ASP A 91 5.71 -13.93 -14.33
CA ASP A 91 7.18 -13.93 -14.24
C ASP A 91 7.66 -14.28 -12.81
N LEU A 92 6.75 -14.29 -11.84
CA LEU A 92 7.01 -14.72 -10.47
C LEU A 92 7.29 -16.22 -10.39
N LYS A 93 8.24 -16.60 -9.54
CA LYS A 93 8.51 -18.00 -9.19
C LYS A 93 7.33 -18.59 -8.42
N PHE A 94 6.84 -17.85 -7.43
CA PHE A 94 5.65 -18.16 -6.65
C PHE A 94 4.91 -16.87 -6.32
N LEU A 95 3.58 -16.95 -6.25
CA LEU A 95 2.75 -15.89 -5.69
C LEU A 95 2.63 -16.14 -4.19
N ASP A 96 3.29 -15.29 -3.39
CA ASP A 96 3.35 -15.44 -1.94
C ASP A 96 2.74 -14.21 -1.25
N TYR A 97 2.18 -14.43 -0.07
CA TYR A 97 1.46 -13.43 0.71
C TYR A 97 1.91 -13.45 2.17
N PRO A 98 1.80 -12.30 2.88
CA PRO A 98 2.03 -12.25 4.32
C PRO A 98 1.23 -13.33 5.06
N SER A 99 1.85 -13.94 6.06
CA SER A 99 1.14 -14.85 6.96
C SER A 99 0.05 -14.10 7.74
N LYS A 100 -0.93 -14.84 8.29
CA LYS A 100 -2.03 -14.18 9.00
C LYS A 100 -1.57 -13.35 10.21
N ASP A 101 -0.51 -13.81 10.87
CA ASP A 101 0.08 -13.09 12.00
C ASP A 101 0.79 -11.79 11.55
N GLU A 102 1.50 -11.82 10.41
CA GLU A 102 2.12 -10.63 9.83
C GLU A 102 1.05 -9.62 9.37
N GLU A 103 -0.01 -10.08 8.70
CA GLU A 103 -1.15 -9.23 8.33
C GLU A 103 -1.78 -8.58 9.57
N ASN A 104 -2.10 -9.38 10.59
CA ASN A 104 -2.75 -8.88 11.80
C ASN A 104 -1.86 -7.86 12.52
N CYS A 105 -0.55 -8.11 12.62
CA CYS A 105 0.40 -7.19 13.24
C CYS A 105 0.35 -5.80 12.57
N VAL A 106 0.43 -5.76 11.23
CA VAL A 106 0.40 -4.51 10.46
C VAL A 106 -0.97 -3.84 10.54
N LEU A 107 -2.05 -4.60 10.38
CA LEU A 107 -3.42 -4.08 10.40
C LEU A 107 -3.80 -3.50 11.77
N GLU A 108 -3.44 -4.17 12.86
CA GLU A 108 -3.69 -3.66 14.21
C GLU A 108 -2.92 -2.36 14.45
N PHE A 109 -1.64 -2.29 14.04
CA PHE A 109 -0.87 -1.06 14.13
C PHE A 109 -1.50 0.07 13.30
N TYR A 110 -1.83 -0.19 12.02
CA TYR A 110 -2.44 0.80 11.14
C TYR A 110 -3.76 1.33 11.70
N LYS A 111 -4.67 0.43 12.12
CA LYS A 111 -5.97 0.80 12.67
C LYS A 111 -5.84 1.58 13.98
N LYS A 112 -4.87 1.25 14.82
CA LYS A 112 -4.67 1.92 16.11
C LYS A 112 -3.98 3.27 15.99
N HIS A 113 -3.08 3.43 15.02
CA HIS A 113 -2.14 4.55 15.00
C HIS A 113 -2.17 5.40 13.74
N ILE A 114 -2.76 4.95 12.64
CA ILE A 114 -2.65 5.61 11.33
C ILE A 114 -4.01 5.91 10.72
N ILE A 115 -5.01 5.03 10.82
CA ILE A 115 -6.28 5.13 10.08
C ILE A 115 -7.02 6.47 10.23
N ASP A 116 -7.02 7.05 11.43
CA ASP A 116 -7.70 8.32 11.74
C ASP A 116 -6.93 9.55 11.24
N ARG A 117 -5.68 9.36 10.84
CA ARG A 117 -4.77 10.40 10.34
C ARG A 117 -4.08 10.02 9.05
N LYS A 118 -4.64 9.08 8.27
CA LYS A 118 -4.05 8.58 7.04
C LYS A 118 -3.85 9.68 5.98
N ASP A 119 -4.65 10.74 6.06
CA ASP A 119 -4.53 11.94 5.20
C ASP A 119 -3.45 12.92 5.68
N GLN A 120 -2.85 12.70 6.85
CA GLN A 120 -1.79 13.53 7.40
C GLN A 120 -0.44 13.04 6.92
N LYS A 121 0.34 13.94 6.32
CA LYS A 121 1.74 13.67 5.97
C LYS A 121 2.56 13.47 7.24
N THR A 122 3.16 12.29 7.40
CA THR A 122 4.04 11.97 8.52
C THR A 122 5.47 11.73 8.00
N SER A 123 6.48 12.15 8.77
CA SER A 123 7.86 11.69 8.56
C SER A 123 8.03 10.24 8.98
N THR A 124 9.12 9.60 8.54
CA THR A 124 9.53 8.29 9.04
C THR A 124 9.59 8.32 10.58
N VAL A 125 8.85 7.42 11.23
CA VAL A 125 8.84 7.28 12.68
C VAL A 125 9.57 5.99 13.02
N HIS A 126 10.72 6.11 13.69
CA HIS A 126 11.37 4.96 14.31
C HIS A 126 10.69 4.71 15.66
N LEU A 127 10.12 3.51 15.82
CA LEU A 127 9.62 3.07 17.12
C LEU A 127 10.83 2.57 17.92
N ASN A 128 11.17 3.28 19.00
CA ASN A 128 12.14 2.77 19.97
C ASN A 128 11.44 1.75 20.86
N GLU A 129 12.05 0.58 21.04
CA GLU A 129 11.63 -0.46 21.99
C GLU A 129 11.76 -0.01 23.45
#